data_AF-A0A7S2CM37-F1
#
_entry.id   AF-A0A7S2CM37-F1
#
_cell.length_a   1.000
_cell.length_b   1.000
_cell.length_c   1.000
_cell.angle_alpha   90.00
_cell.angle_beta   90.00
_cell.angle_gamma   90.00
#
_symmetry.space_group_name_H-M   'P 1'
#
loop_
_entity.id
_entity.type
_entity.pdbx_description
1 polymer ?
#
loop_
_entity_poly.entity_id
_entity_poly.type
_entity_poly.pdbx_seq_one_letter_code
_entity_poly.pdbx_strand_id
1 'polypeptide(L)'
;TLLQRKRGKLGAGLGKTTGWIHRAALKKAGVTMVGGVKSYDRVDDEGLHVTLQGGSGRKGKKDGEEVAVIPCDHVIVCAGQEPLKELEKPLLAAGVPVFLIGGSEKASELDAKRAIDQGTRLAAVIEDAEGGAVFNQPISLESKIVARGLKFFGKSA
;
A
#
# COMPACT_ATOMS: atom_id res chain seq x y z
N THR A 1 -13.02 8.47 12.53
CA THR A 1 -11.96 7.58 13.09
C THR A 1 -11.16 6.97 11.96
N LEU A 2 -9.84 6.83 12.10
CA LEU A 2 -8.97 6.14 11.14
C LEU A 2 -8.47 4.83 11.76
N LEU A 3 -8.63 3.73 11.03
CA LEU A 3 -8.33 2.37 11.49
C LEU A 3 -7.22 1.75 10.64
N GLN A 4 -6.36 0.95 11.26
CA GLN A 4 -5.44 0.07 10.52
C GLN A 4 -5.28 -1.29 11.23
N ARG A 5 -5.08 -2.34 10.43
CA ARG A 5 -4.77 -3.69 10.95
C ARG A 5 -3.37 -3.76 11.56
N LYS A 6 -2.40 -3.06 10.97
CA LYS A 6 -1.01 -3.05 11.44
C LYS A 6 -0.93 -2.47 12.86
N ARG A 7 -0.18 -3.13 13.75
CA ARG A 7 0.16 -2.59 15.07
C ARG A 7 1.03 -1.34 14.95
N GLY A 8 0.92 -0.46 15.94
CA GLY A 8 1.74 0.74 16.07
C GLY A 8 1.11 1.99 15.46
N LYS A 9 1.92 3.03 15.29
CA LYS A 9 1.47 4.36 14.88
C LYS A 9 0.96 4.35 13.43
N LEU A 10 -0.21 4.91 13.22
CA LEU A 10 -0.78 5.12 11.88
C LEU A 10 0.14 6.04 11.08
N GLY A 11 0.38 5.70 9.81
CA GLY A 11 1.25 6.47 8.94
C GLY A 11 2.75 6.40 9.31
N ALA A 12 3.19 5.36 10.03
CA ALA A 12 4.62 5.15 10.30
C ALA A 12 5.45 4.88 9.04
N GLY A 13 4.82 4.34 7.98
CA GLY A 13 5.46 4.10 6.68
C GLY A 13 5.40 5.28 5.70
N LEU A 14 4.80 6.42 6.09
CA LEU A 14 4.74 7.60 5.23
C LEU A 14 6.14 8.19 4.99
N GLY A 15 6.27 9.01 3.94
CA GLY A 15 7.52 9.65 3.55
C GLY A 15 8.26 10.30 4.72
N LYS A 16 9.58 10.10 4.80
CA LYS A 16 10.42 10.51 5.95
C LYS A 16 10.23 12.00 6.32
N THR A 17 10.07 12.87 5.33
CA THR A 17 9.99 14.33 5.50
C THR A 17 8.56 14.87 5.59
N THR A 18 7.55 14.14 5.09
CA THR A 18 6.15 14.61 4.99
C THR A 18 5.21 13.88 5.93
N GLY A 19 5.52 12.66 6.33
CA GLY A 19 4.63 11.80 7.11
C GLY A 19 4.25 12.38 8.47
N TRP A 20 5.14 13.15 9.11
CA TRP A 20 4.85 13.80 10.39
C TRP A 20 3.85 14.95 10.24
N ILE A 21 3.87 15.68 9.13
CA ILE A 21 2.96 16.80 8.83
C ILE A 21 1.53 16.28 8.73
N HIS A 22 1.31 15.20 7.95
CA HIS A 22 -0.01 14.59 7.80
C HIS A 22 -0.58 14.09 9.13
N ARG A 23 0.24 13.44 9.96
CA ARG A 23 -0.20 12.99 11.29
C ARG A 23 -0.54 14.16 12.21
N ALA A 24 0.26 15.22 12.19
CA ALA A 24 0.01 16.42 12.97
C ALA A 24 -1.31 17.10 12.54
N ALA A 25 -1.55 17.21 11.23
CA ALA A 25 -2.78 17.75 10.67
C ALA A 25 -4.02 16.95 11.12
N LEU A 26 -3.98 15.62 11.00
CA LEU A 26 -5.08 14.74 11.43
C LEU A 26 -5.35 14.85 12.94
N LYS A 27 -4.29 14.92 13.76
CA LYS A 27 -4.42 15.12 15.21
C LYS A 27 -5.05 16.47 15.54
N LYS A 28 -4.63 17.55 14.85
CA LYS A 28 -5.20 18.89 15.01
C LYS A 28 -6.69 18.93 14.61
N ALA A 29 -7.08 18.15 13.62
CA ALA A 29 -8.46 17.97 13.20
C ALA A 29 -9.28 17.04 14.12
N GLY A 30 -8.72 16.56 15.24
CA GLY A 30 -9.44 15.71 16.20
C GLY A 30 -9.67 14.28 15.71
N VAL A 31 -8.93 13.80 14.72
CA VAL A 31 -9.13 12.45 14.18
C VAL A 31 -8.63 11.39 15.17
N THR A 32 -9.55 10.58 15.68
CA THR A 32 -9.23 9.37 16.45
C THR A 32 -8.52 8.35 15.55
N MET A 33 -7.34 7.88 15.98
CA MET A 33 -6.51 6.93 15.24
C MET A 33 -6.35 5.63 16.03
N VAL A 34 -6.79 4.51 15.47
CA VAL A 34 -6.78 3.18 16.10
C VAL A 34 -6.00 2.20 15.24
N GLY A 35 -4.91 1.66 15.77
CA GLY A 35 -4.09 0.64 15.11
C GLY A 35 -4.25 -0.72 15.77
N GLY A 36 -3.83 -1.79 15.09
CA GLY A 36 -3.93 -3.15 15.63
C GLY A 36 -5.35 -3.73 15.59
N VAL A 37 -6.17 -3.35 14.61
CA VAL A 37 -7.46 -4.00 14.37
C VAL A 37 -7.22 -5.44 13.91
N LYS A 38 -7.76 -6.42 14.63
CA LYS A 38 -7.67 -7.85 14.27
C LYS A 38 -8.53 -8.13 13.04
N SER A 39 -9.80 -7.77 13.11
CA SER A 39 -10.79 -7.95 12.05
C SER A 39 -11.80 -6.80 11.99
N TYR A 40 -12.29 -6.55 10.79
CA TYR A 40 -13.49 -5.74 10.53
C TYR A 40 -14.61 -6.75 10.31
N ASP A 41 -15.58 -6.79 11.20
CA ASP A 41 -16.47 -7.94 11.34
C ASP A 41 -17.75 -7.75 10.52
N ARG A 42 -18.40 -6.58 10.63
CA ARG A 42 -19.60 -6.21 9.86
C ARG A 42 -19.88 -4.71 9.94
N VAL A 43 -20.76 -4.23 9.07
CA VAL A 43 -21.33 -2.88 9.09
C VAL A 43 -22.84 -3.02 9.21
N ASP A 44 -23.45 -2.29 10.15
CA ASP A 44 -24.90 -2.20 10.34
C ASP A 44 -25.30 -0.79 10.79
N ASP A 45 -26.55 -0.63 11.23
CA ASP A 45 -27.12 0.64 11.68
C ASP A 45 -26.43 1.22 12.94
N GLU A 46 -25.73 0.40 13.73
CA GLU A 46 -24.93 0.86 14.87
C GLU A 46 -23.53 1.34 14.46
N GLY A 47 -23.09 1.00 13.24
CA GLY A 47 -21.83 1.42 12.65
C GLY A 47 -20.90 0.26 12.27
N LEU A 48 -19.59 0.47 12.43
CA LEU A 48 -18.57 -0.51 12.07
C LEU A 48 -18.19 -1.38 13.27
N HIS A 49 -18.46 -2.67 13.18
CA HIS A 49 -18.09 -3.68 14.17
C HIS A 49 -16.66 -4.16 13.91
N VAL A 50 -15.81 -4.09 14.93
CA VAL A 50 -14.40 -4.49 14.85
C VAL A 50 -13.98 -5.33 16.05
N THR A 51 -13.06 -6.26 15.79
CA THR A 51 -12.32 -6.95 16.84
C THR A 51 -10.94 -6.32 16.94
N LEU A 52 -10.61 -5.76 18.10
CA LEU A 52 -9.31 -5.18 18.39
C LEU A 52 -8.39 -6.24 18.99
N GLN A 53 -7.11 -6.23 18.62
CA GLN A 53 -6.13 -6.99 19.41
C GLN A 53 -6.01 -6.38 20.81
N GLY A 54 -6.07 -7.23 21.84
CA GLY A 54 -5.81 -6.85 23.21
C GLY A 54 -4.52 -6.06 23.38
N GLY A 55 -4.56 -5.01 24.20
CA GLY A 55 -3.41 -4.14 24.49
C GLY A 55 -3.40 -2.79 23.77
N SER A 56 -4.49 -2.37 23.11
CA SER A 56 -4.60 -1.01 22.56
C SER A 56 -4.84 0.04 23.68
N GLY A 57 -3.75 0.43 24.35
CA GLY A 57 -3.66 1.72 25.04
C GLY A 57 -4.25 1.84 26.46
N ARG A 58 -5.08 0.90 26.95
CA ARG A 58 -5.44 0.84 28.37
C ARG A 58 -4.41 0.02 29.15
N LYS A 59 -3.48 0.70 29.83
CA LYS A 59 -2.56 0.09 30.82
C LYS A 59 -3.37 -0.82 31.75
N GLY A 60 -3.15 -2.13 31.68
CA GLY A 60 -3.69 -3.11 32.64
C GLY A 60 -4.61 -4.21 32.08
N LYS A 61 -5.03 -4.18 30.81
CA LYS A 61 -5.85 -5.26 30.23
C LYS A 61 -4.95 -6.38 29.66
N LYS A 62 -5.06 -7.59 30.24
CA LYS A 62 -4.43 -8.84 29.76
C LYS A 62 -4.83 -9.14 28.32
N ASP A 63 -3.96 -9.88 27.63
CA ASP A 63 -4.15 -10.42 26.29
C ASP A 63 -5.56 -11.01 26.11
N GLY A 64 -6.35 -10.38 25.24
CA GLY A 64 -7.73 -10.77 24.95
C GLY A 64 -8.30 -9.94 23.81
N GLU A 65 -9.21 -10.52 23.05
CA GLU A 65 -9.88 -9.81 21.96
C GLU A 65 -10.98 -8.91 22.52
N GLU A 66 -11.04 -7.67 22.04
CA GLU A 66 -12.08 -6.72 22.42
C GLU A 66 -12.94 -6.43 21.20
N VAL A 67 -14.20 -6.88 21.25
CA VAL A 67 -15.21 -6.52 20.26
C VAL A 67 -15.70 -5.11 20.58
N ALA A 68 -15.69 -4.23 19.58
CA ALA A 68 -16.11 -2.86 19.70
C ALA A 68 -16.96 -2.45 18.49
N VAL A 69 -17.95 -1.59 18.73
CA VAL A 69 -18.69 -0.91 17.67
C VAL A 69 -18.16 0.51 17.58
N ILE A 70 -17.84 0.96 16.36
CA ILE A 70 -17.48 2.33 16.06
C ILE A 70 -18.70 2.99 15.40
N PRO A 71 -19.46 3.81 16.13
CA PRO A 71 -20.60 4.52 15.56
C PRO A 71 -20.15 5.43 14.43
N CYS A 72 -20.76 5.29 13.27
CA CYS A 72 -20.47 6.11 12.09
C CYS A 72 -21.62 6.05 11.08
N ASP A 73 -21.87 7.17 10.40
CA ASP A 73 -22.82 7.23 9.29
C ASP A 73 -22.19 6.72 7.97
N HIS A 74 -20.86 6.80 7.86
CA HIS A 74 -20.13 6.46 6.65
C HIS A 74 -18.89 5.64 6.94
N VAL A 75 -18.70 4.60 6.14
CA VAL A 75 -17.48 3.78 6.10
C VAL A 75 -16.75 4.05 4.79
N ILE A 76 -15.54 4.61 4.89
CA ILE A 76 -14.68 4.89 3.74
C ILE A 76 -13.59 3.81 3.67
N VAL A 77 -13.59 3.01 2.60
CA VAL A 77 -12.65 1.91 2.42
C VAL A 77 -11.40 2.39 1.67
N CYS A 78 -10.30 2.52 2.40
CA CYS A 78 -8.98 2.87 1.86
C CYS A 78 -8.02 1.66 1.96
N ALA A 79 -8.41 0.50 1.41
CA ALA A 79 -7.74 -0.78 1.63
C ALA A 79 -6.61 -1.12 0.64
N GLY A 80 -6.18 -0.14 -0.17
CA GLY A 80 -5.20 -0.35 -1.24
C GLY A 80 -5.86 -0.34 -2.61
N GLN A 81 -5.13 -0.86 -3.59
CA GLN A 81 -5.49 -0.82 -5.01
C GLN A 81 -5.06 -2.12 -5.68
N GLU A 82 -5.79 -2.53 -6.72
CA GLU A 82 -5.44 -3.66 -7.58
C GLU A 82 -5.14 -3.18 -9.01
N PRO A 83 -4.21 -3.83 -9.74
CA PRO A 83 -3.95 -3.46 -11.13
C PRO A 83 -5.18 -3.72 -12.01
N LEU A 84 -5.60 -2.72 -12.79
CA LEU A 84 -6.65 -2.87 -13.79
C LEU A 84 -6.03 -3.26 -15.15
N LYS A 85 -6.21 -4.52 -15.56
CA LYS A 85 -5.62 -5.11 -16.79
C LYS A 85 -6.65 -5.74 -17.73
N GLU A 86 -7.93 -5.38 -17.62
CA GLU A 86 -9.02 -6.03 -18.35
C GLU A 86 -8.83 -6.06 -19.88
N LEU A 87 -8.20 -5.04 -20.45
CA LEU A 87 -7.94 -4.92 -21.88
C LEU A 87 -6.69 -5.64 -22.37
N GLU A 88 -5.79 -6.05 -21.47
CA GLU A 88 -4.50 -6.67 -21.84
C GLU A 88 -4.70 -7.94 -22.67
N LYS A 89 -5.44 -8.92 -22.13
CA LYS A 89 -5.66 -10.20 -22.82
C LYS A 89 -6.43 -10.06 -24.13
N PRO A 90 -7.54 -9.30 -24.20
CA PRO A 90 -8.25 -9.09 -25.46
C PRO A 90 -7.38 -8.43 -26.54
N LEU A 91 -6.56 -7.43 -26.19
CA LEU A 91 -5.70 -6.73 -27.14
C LEU A 91 -4.56 -7.63 -27.65
N LEU A 92 -3.93 -8.39 -26.76
CA LEU A 92 -2.92 -9.39 -27.14
C LEU A 92 -3.51 -10.46 -28.08
N ALA A 93 -4.73 -10.94 -27.78
CA ALA A 93 -5.41 -11.91 -28.64
C ALA A 93 -5.76 -11.34 -30.02
N ALA A 94 -5.97 -10.03 -30.13
CA ALA A 94 -6.18 -9.31 -31.38
C ALA A 94 -4.88 -8.98 -32.13
N GLY A 95 -3.72 -9.41 -31.63
CA GLY A 95 -2.41 -9.11 -32.24
C GLY A 95 -1.96 -7.66 -32.07
N VAL A 96 -2.58 -6.91 -31.15
CA VAL A 96 -2.19 -5.53 -30.85
C VAL A 96 -1.01 -5.55 -29.87
N PRO A 97 0.09 -4.82 -30.14
CA PRO A 97 1.15 -4.63 -29.17
C PRO A 97 0.64 -3.91 -27.92
N VAL A 98 0.90 -4.49 -26.73
CA VAL A 98 0.46 -3.94 -25.44
C VAL A 98 1.67 -3.70 -24.53
N PHE A 99 1.67 -2.55 -23.86
CA PHE A 99 2.63 -2.19 -22.83
C PHE A 99 1.90 -1.78 -21.56
N LEU A 100 2.28 -2.37 -20.43
CA LEU A 100 1.75 -1.99 -19.12
C LEU A 100 2.69 -1.01 -18.43
N ILE A 101 2.15 0.09 -17.93
CA ILE A 101 2.88 1.12 -17.17
C ILE A 101 2.03 1.60 -15.99
N GLY A 102 2.68 2.14 -14.96
CA GLY A 102 2.02 2.71 -13.79
C GLY A 102 1.17 1.70 -13.03
N GLY A 103 -0.02 2.15 -12.60
CA GLY A 103 -0.94 1.32 -11.81
C GLY A 103 -1.46 0.09 -12.55
N SER A 104 -1.52 0.11 -13.89
CA SER A 104 -1.93 -1.06 -14.65
C SER A 104 -0.85 -2.14 -14.64
N GLU A 105 0.44 -1.81 -14.64
CA GLU A 105 1.52 -2.79 -14.45
C GLU A 105 1.51 -3.33 -13.02
N LYS A 106 1.54 -2.41 -12.05
CA LYS A 106 1.52 -2.70 -10.62
C LYS A 106 0.86 -1.57 -9.85
N ALA A 107 -0.29 -1.87 -9.25
CA ALA A 107 -0.91 -1.01 -8.26
C ALA A 107 -0.20 -1.19 -6.91
N SER A 108 0.45 -0.15 -6.44
CA SER A 108 1.04 -0.08 -5.10
C SER A 108 0.84 1.32 -4.55
N GLU A 109 1.29 1.57 -3.32
CA GLU A 109 1.36 2.94 -2.78
C GLU A 109 2.15 3.90 -3.69
N LEU A 110 2.03 5.20 -3.41
CA LEU A 110 2.73 6.36 -4.00
C LEU A 110 3.35 6.08 -5.39
N ASP A 111 2.49 5.80 -6.36
CA ASP A 111 2.87 5.22 -7.64
C ASP A 111 3.11 6.25 -8.75
N ALA A 112 2.72 7.52 -8.56
CA ALA A 112 2.87 8.57 -9.57
C ALA A 112 4.32 8.70 -10.10
N LYS A 113 5.32 8.69 -9.21
CA LYS A 113 6.73 8.75 -9.62
C LYS A 113 7.13 7.56 -10.50
N ARG A 114 6.67 6.35 -10.16
CA ARG A 114 6.95 5.13 -10.92
C ARG A 114 6.22 5.17 -12.27
N ALA A 115 4.94 5.55 -12.27
CA ALA A 115 4.13 5.67 -13.47
C ALA A 115 4.75 6.64 -14.48
N ILE A 116 5.16 7.83 -14.02
CA ILE A 116 5.83 8.84 -14.86
C ILE A 116 7.15 8.29 -15.41
N ASP A 117 7.98 7.65 -14.59
CA ASP A 117 9.24 7.07 -15.05
C ASP A 117 9.04 5.96 -16.10
N GLN A 118 8.14 5.00 -15.83
CA GLN A 118 7.80 3.92 -16.76
C GLN A 118 7.29 4.48 -18.10
N GLY A 119 6.36 5.43 -18.06
CA GLY A 119 5.84 6.08 -19.27
C GLY A 119 6.91 6.85 -20.05
N THR A 120 7.77 7.58 -19.35
CA THR A 120 8.87 8.36 -19.97
C THR A 120 9.88 7.44 -20.65
N ARG A 121 10.24 6.34 -19.99
CA ARG A 121 11.17 5.34 -20.53
C ARG A 121 10.61 4.62 -21.73
N LEU A 122 9.36 4.17 -21.65
CA LEU A 122 8.68 3.54 -22.80
C LEU A 122 8.63 4.51 -23.98
N ALA A 123 8.22 5.77 -23.77
CA ALA A 123 8.15 6.76 -24.84
C ALA A 123 9.49 6.97 -25.56
N ALA A 124 10.61 6.84 -24.86
CA ALA A 124 11.94 7.02 -25.44
C ALA A 124 12.37 5.87 -26.38
N VAL A 125 11.73 4.71 -26.33
CA VAL A 125 12.13 3.51 -27.09
C VAL A 125 10.94 2.79 -27.75
N ILE A 126 9.76 3.42 -27.81
CA ILE A 126 8.50 2.74 -28.17
C ILE A 126 8.52 2.16 -29.60
N GLU A 127 9.30 2.76 -30.51
CA GLU A 127 9.45 2.27 -31.89
C GLU A 127 10.19 0.93 -31.96
N ASP A 128 11.10 0.66 -31.00
CA ASP A 128 11.94 -0.52 -30.94
C ASP A 128 11.52 -1.51 -29.83
N ALA A 129 10.49 -1.16 -29.04
CA ALA A 129 10.10 -1.93 -27.86
C ALA A 129 9.19 -3.12 -28.21
N GLU A 130 9.46 -4.26 -27.58
CA GLU A 130 8.58 -5.44 -27.66
C GLU A 130 7.45 -5.37 -26.61
N GLY A 131 6.24 -5.75 -27.03
CA GLY A 131 5.07 -5.83 -26.16
C GLY A 131 5.35 -6.70 -24.92
N GLY A 132 4.92 -6.23 -23.75
CA GLY A 132 5.17 -6.90 -22.46
C GLY A 132 6.49 -6.51 -21.76
N ALA A 133 7.32 -5.64 -22.35
CA ALA A 133 8.49 -5.09 -21.66
C ALA A 133 8.10 -4.26 -20.41
N VAL A 134 8.82 -4.45 -19.31
CA VAL A 134 8.63 -3.72 -18.05
C VAL A 134 9.73 -2.65 -17.89
N PHE A 135 9.32 -1.38 -17.84
CA PHE A 135 10.24 -0.23 -17.85
C PHE A 135 10.61 0.25 -16.45
N ASN A 136 11.32 -0.57 -15.68
CA ASN A 136 11.69 -0.23 -14.31
C ASN A 136 12.94 0.66 -14.23
N GLN A 137 13.04 1.42 -13.12
CA GLN A 137 14.28 2.10 -12.75
C GLN A 137 15.45 1.10 -12.71
N PRO A 138 16.61 1.43 -13.29
CA PRO A 138 17.81 0.63 -13.08
C PRO A 138 18.15 0.63 -11.58
N ILE A 139 18.37 -0.56 -11.03
CA ILE A 139 18.75 -0.73 -9.62
C ILE A 139 20.02 0.09 -9.37
N SER A 140 19.98 1.00 -8.38
CA SER A 140 21.15 1.82 -8.02
C SER A 140 22.34 0.95 -7.64
N LEU A 141 23.57 1.44 -7.84
CA LEU A 141 24.79 0.71 -7.51
C LEU A 141 24.80 0.29 -6.03
N GLU A 142 24.35 1.17 -5.14
CA GLU A 142 24.17 0.89 -3.71
C GLU A 142 23.20 -0.27 -3.47
N SER A 143 22.06 -0.27 -4.15
CA SER A 143 21.06 -1.35 -4.03
C SER A 143 21.59 -2.68 -4.57
N LYS A 144 22.41 -2.65 -5.63
CA LYS A 144 23.13 -3.83 -6.14
C LYS A 144 24.15 -4.36 -5.12
N ILE A 145 24.89 -3.47 -4.46
CA ILE A 145 25.87 -3.82 -3.42
C ILE A 145 25.17 -4.43 -2.21
N VAL A 146 24.08 -3.82 -1.73
CA VAL A 146 23.29 -4.33 -0.58
C VAL A 146 22.65 -5.68 -0.89
N ALA A 147 22.05 -5.86 -2.08
CA ALA A 147 21.48 -7.15 -2.49
C ALA A 147 22.55 -8.24 -2.61
N ARG A 148 23.76 -7.89 -3.07
CA ARG A 148 24.90 -8.82 -3.17
C ARG A 148 25.46 -9.18 -1.79
N GLY A 149 25.51 -8.22 -0.86
CA GLY A 149 25.87 -8.46 0.54
C GLY A 149 24.87 -9.36 1.26
N LEU A 150 23.56 -9.11 1.13
CA LEU A 150 22.51 -9.95 1.72
C LEU A 150 22.55 -11.40 1.21
N LYS A 151 22.84 -11.62 -0.09
CA LYS A 151 23.06 -12.97 -0.63
C LYS A 151 24.33 -13.64 -0.09
N PHE A 152 25.34 -12.87 0.29
CA PHE A 152 26.59 -13.37 0.86
C PHE A 152 26.42 -13.79 2.32
N PHE A 153 25.59 -13.09 3.08
CA PHE A 153 25.30 -13.42 4.49
C PHE A 153 24.14 -14.42 4.68
N GLY A 154 23.32 -14.67 3.65
CA GLY A 154 22.16 -15.58 3.71
C GLY A 154 22.41 -17.05 3.35
N LYS A 155 23.66 -17.48 3.18
CA LYS A 155 24.04 -18.90 2.98
C LYS A 155 24.99 -19.36 4.11
N SER A 156 24.48 -19.39 5.33
CA SER A 156 25.01 -20.24 6.41
C SER A 156 24.04 -20.20 7.60
N ALA A 157 23.04 -21.07 7.57
CA ALA A 157 22.31 -21.69 8.70
C ALA A 157 21.15 -22.51 8.12
#